data_AF-A0A8N1S4R7-F1
#
_entry.id   AF-A0A8N1S4R7-F1
#
_cell.length_a   1.000
_cell.length_b   1.000
_cell.length_c   1.000
_cell.angle_alpha   90.00
_cell.angle_beta   90.00
_cell.angle_gamma   90.00
#
_symmetry.space_group_name_H-M   'P 1'
#
loop_
_entity.id
_entity.type
_entity.pdbx_description
1 polymer ?
#
loop_
_entity_poly.entity_id
_entity_poly.type
_entity_poly.pdbx_seq_one_letter_code
_entity_poly.pdbx_strand_id
1 'polypeptide(L)'
;MNIYLNRSKYYYVNEEKDKNWSDIMEAASTHIFFLELVRGLGITLSQVFREPATINYPFEKGPLSPRFRGEHALRRYPSGEERCIACKLCEAICPAQAITIEAEERADGSRRTTRYDIDMSKCIYCGFCQEACPVDAIVEGPT
;
A
#
# COMPACT_ATOMS: atom_id res chain seq x y z
N MET A 1 -14.17 23.29 -16.77
CA MET A 1 -12.73 23.47 -16.48
C MET A 1 -12.05 22.12 -16.72
N ASN A 2 -11.82 21.76 -17.98
CA ASN A 2 -11.34 20.43 -18.39
C ASN A 2 -9.86 20.53 -18.78
N ILE A 3 -8.97 19.98 -17.94
CA ILE A 3 -7.53 19.89 -18.21
C ILE A 3 -7.30 18.56 -18.93
N TYR A 4 -7.47 18.56 -20.24
CA TYR A 4 -7.02 17.44 -21.08
C TYR A 4 -5.50 17.54 -21.24
N LEU A 5 -4.75 16.61 -20.62
CA LEU A 5 -3.31 16.44 -20.86
C LEU A 5 -3.09 16.05 -22.32
N ASN A 6 -2.55 16.97 -23.11
CA ASN A 6 -2.21 16.74 -24.51
C ASN A 6 -0.99 15.80 -24.60
N ARG A 7 -1.24 14.47 -24.70
CA ARG A 7 -0.25 13.37 -24.82
C ARG A 7 0.40 13.28 -26.22
N SER A 8 0.54 14.37 -26.96
CA SER A 8 1.05 14.35 -28.35
C SER A 8 2.57 14.53 -28.49
N LYS A 9 3.30 14.83 -27.40
CA LYS A 9 4.75 15.06 -27.43
C LYS A 9 5.50 13.80 -26.99
N TYR A 10 5.98 13.00 -27.94
CA TYR A 10 6.98 11.97 -27.68
C TYR A 10 8.38 12.56 -27.90
N TYR A 11 9.36 12.10 -27.14
CA TYR A 11 10.77 12.47 -27.30
C TYR A 11 11.56 11.18 -27.48
N TYR A 12 12.50 11.19 -28.43
CA TYR A 12 13.46 10.10 -28.58
C TYR A 12 14.60 10.35 -27.58
N VAL A 13 14.85 9.38 -26.69
CA VAL A 13 15.82 9.52 -25.59
C VAL A 13 17.26 9.38 -26.08
N ASN A 14 17.49 8.60 -27.13
CA ASN A 14 18.80 8.36 -27.72
C ASN A 14 18.73 8.59 -29.22
N GLU A 15 19.08 9.79 -29.64
CA GLU A 15 19.26 10.13 -31.06
C GLU A 15 20.74 9.94 -31.44
N GLU A 16 21.00 9.13 -32.45
CA GLU A 16 22.37 8.85 -32.92
C GLU A 16 22.90 10.06 -33.69
N LYS A 17 23.99 10.68 -33.21
CA LYS A 17 24.66 11.81 -33.87
C LYS A 17 25.88 11.33 -34.64
N ASP A 18 26.14 11.94 -35.79
CA ASP A 18 27.37 11.74 -36.56
C ASP A 18 28.58 12.14 -35.72
N LYS A 19 29.53 11.21 -35.55
CA LYS A 19 30.68 11.39 -34.67
C LYS A 19 31.82 12.08 -35.43
N ASN A 20 32.25 13.24 -34.93
CA ASN A 20 33.45 13.90 -35.40
C ASN A 20 34.70 13.21 -34.82
N TRP A 21 35.88 13.48 -35.40
CA TRP A 21 37.15 12.94 -34.89
C TRP A 21 37.42 13.32 -33.42
N SER A 22 36.92 14.47 -32.96
CA SER A 22 36.97 14.89 -31.55
C SER A 22 36.19 13.95 -30.63
N ASP A 23 34.99 13.54 -31.06
CA ASP A 23 34.03 12.80 -30.23
C ASP A 23 34.49 11.33 -30.08
N ILE A 24 35.18 10.81 -31.09
CA ILE A 24 35.83 9.49 -31.05
C ILE A 24 36.98 9.49 -30.05
N MET A 25 37.77 10.55 -30.00
CA MET A 25 38.88 10.69 -29.04
C MET A 25 38.35 10.86 -27.61
N GLU A 26 37.26 11.60 -27.41
CA GLU A 26 36.60 11.74 -26.11
C GLU A 26 36.01 10.39 -25.62
N ALA A 27 35.34 9.65 -26.50
CA ALA A 27 34.84 8.31 -26.20
C ALA A 27 35.99 7.33 -25.86
N ALA A 28 37.09 7.36 -26.60
CA ALA A 28 38.26 6.53 -26.29
C ALA A 28 38.85 6.89 -24.92
N SER A 29 38.94 8.18 -24.57
CA SER A 29 39.48 8.63 -23.29
C SER A 29 38.61 8.20 -22.10
N THR A 30 37.29 8.31 -22.22
CA THR A 30 36.34 7.90 -21.18
C THR A 30 36.38 6.40 -20.94
N HIS A 31 36.57 5.59 -21.99
CA HIS A 31 36.74 4.13 -21.88
C HIS A 31 38.10 3.72 -21.32
N ILE A 32 39.20 4.32 -21.77
CA ILE A 32 40.57 3.96 -21.34
C ILE A 32 40.81 4.37 -19.88
N PHE A 33 40.34 5.55 -19.48
CA PHE A 33 40.50 6.07 -18.12
C PHE A 33 39.34 5.72 -17.19
N PHE A 34 38.37 4.94 -17.65
CA PHE A 34 37.20 4.50 -16.88
C PHE A 34 36.49 5.63 -16.11
N LEU A 35 36.40 6.82 -16.72
CA LEU A 35 35.92 8.02 -16.04
C LEU A 35 34.46 7.87 -15.56
N GLU A 36 33.64 7.11 -16.29
CA GLU A 36 32.29 6.76 -15.87
C GLU A 36 32.26 5.87 -14.62
N LEU A 37 33.23 4.95 -14.45
CA LEU A 37 33.34 4.14 -13.23
C LEU A 37 33.77 5.00 -12.04
N VAL A 38 34.70 5.94 -12.24
CA VAL A 38 35.12 6.89 -11.19
C VAL A 38 33.95 7.79 -10.80
N ARG A 39 33.15 8.25 -11.76
CA ARG A 39 31.93 9.02 -11.49
C ARG A 39 30.91 8.20 -10.67
N GLY A 40 30.70 6.94 -11.02
CA GLY A 40 29.86 6.02 -10.25
C GLY A 40 30.36 5.82 -8.82
N LEU A 41 31.67 5.58 -8.66
CA LEU A 41 32.31 5.44 -7.35
C LEU A 41 32.18 6.71 -6.50
N GLY A 42 32.33 7.89 -7.10
CA GLY A 42 32.11 9.17 -6.42
C GLY A 42 30.70 9.32 -5.83
N ILE A 43 29.67 8.87 -6.54
CA ILE A 43 28.29 8.85 -6.04
C ILE A 43 28.14 7.87 -4.88
N THR A 44 28.71 6.66 -5.00
CA THR A 44 28.64 5.67 -3.91
C THR A 44 29.35 6.17 -2.66
N LEU A 45 30.53 6.80 -2.82
CA LEU A 45 31.27 7.40 -1.71
C LEU A 45 30.49 8.54 -1.08
N SER A 46 29.80 9.36 -1.88
CA SER A 46 28.91 10.40 -1.36
C SER A 46 27.75 9.83 -0.52
N GLN A 47 27.26 8.63 -0.81
CA GLN A 47 26.20 7.99 -0.04
C GLN A 47 26.71 7.45 1.31
N VAL A 48 27.98 7.05 1.41
CA VAL A 48 28.60 6.58 2.67
C VAL A 48 28.63 7.69 3.73
N PHE A 49 28.81 8.95 3.30
CA PHE A 49 28.87 10.10 4.21
C PHE A 49 27.50 10.71 4.53
N ARG A 50 26.39 10.15 4.02
CA ARG A 50 25.04 10.60 4.38
C ARG A 50 24.53 9.86 5.61
N GLU A 51 23.68 10.53 6.38
CA GLU A 51 22.97 9.90 7.48
C GLU A 51 22.04 8.78 6.94
N PRO A 52 22.02 7.60 7.57
CA PRO A 52 21.20 6.49 7.12
C PRO A 52 19.72 6.75 7.39
N ALA A 53 18.86 6.43 6.43
CA ALA A 53 17.39 6.50 6.57
C ALA A 53 16.81 5.27 7.30
N THR A 54 17.47 4.83 8.38
CA THR A 54 17.06 3.66 9.19
C THR A 54 16.40 4.12 10.49
N ILE A 55 15.24 3.57 10.82
CA ILE A 55 14.57 3.76 12.10
C ILE A 55 14.96 2.66 13.10
N ASN A 56 14.97 2.95 14.39
CA ASN A 56 15.29 1.96 15.43
C ASN A 56 14.05 1.16 15.87
N TYR A 57 13.62 0.20 15.06
CA TYR A 57 12.56 -0.73 15.45
C TYR A 57 13.06 -1.67 16.56
N PRO A 58 12.34 -1.88 17.68
CA PRO A 58 10.92 -1.60 17.94
C PRO A 58 10.62 -0.28 18.70
N PHE A 59 11.63 0.51 19.05
CA PHE A 59 11.46 1.73 19.86
C PHE A 59 10.86 2.89 19.05
N GLU A 60 11.22 2.98 17.77
CA GLU A 60 10.70 3.95 16.82
C GLU A 60 9.93 3.20 15.71
N LYS A 61 8.69 3.62 15.44
CA LYS A 61 7.84 3.06 14.38
C LYS A 61 7.70 4.07 13.24
N GLY A 62 7.50 3.56 12.02
CA GLY A 62 7.23 4.41 10.86
C GLY A 62 5.92 5.20 11.02
N PRO A 63 5.81 6.39 10.40
CA PRO A 63 4.57 7.16 10.42
C PRO A 63 3.46 6.43 9.67
N LEU A 64 2.34 6.18 10.34
CA LEU A 64 1.15 5.55 9.75
C LEU A 64 0.09 6.60 9.44
N SER A 65 -0.60 6.44 8.31
CA SER A 65 -1.77 7.26 8.01
C SER A 65 -2.98 6.80 8.84
N PRO A 66 -3.96 7.67 9.13
CA PRO A 66 -5.20 7.26 9.80
C PRO A 66 -6.05 6.26 9.01
N ARG A 67 -5.75 6.06 7.72
CA ARG A 67 -6.40 5.10 6.82
C ARG A 67 -5.61 3.81 6.64
N PHE A 68 -4.62 3.57 7.51
CA PHE A 68 -3.87 2.32 7.48
C PHE A 68 -4.80 1.14 7.76
N ARG A 69 -4.56 0.05 7.03
CA ARG A 69 -5.36 -1.17 7.03
C ARG A 69 -4.57 -2.29 7.68
N GLY A 70 -4.93 -2.63 8.91
CA GLY A 70 -4.28 -3.64 9.72
C GLY A 70 -5.27 -4.68 10.24
N GLU A 71 -5.18 -5.03 11.52
CA GLU A 71 -6.00 -6.08 12.13
C GLU A 71 -7.49 -5.73 12.16
N HIS A 72 -8.35 -6.71 11.86
CA HIS A 72 -9.79 -6.51 11.86
C HIS A 72 -10.33 -6.47 13.29
N ALA A 73 -11.21 -5.51 13.58
CA ALA A 73 -11.87 -5.39 14.87
C ALA A 73 -13.38 -5.16 14.71
N LEU A 74 -14.18 -5.85 15.52
CA LEU A 74 -15.60 -5.56 15.66
C LEU A 74 -15.82 -4.46 16.69
N ARG A 75 -16.50 -3.40 16.28
CA ARG A 75 -16.88 -2.29 17.13
C ARG A 75 -18.23 -2.54 17.81
N ARG A 76 -18.37 -1.94 18.99
CA ARG A 76 -19.63 -1.85 19.74
C ARG A 76 -20.18 -0.43 19.69
N TYR A 77 -21.48 -0.28 19.93
CA TYR A 77 -22.10 1.01 20.20
C TYR A 77 -21.61 1.56 21.56
N PRO A 78 -21.77 2.87 21.83
CA PRO A 78 -21.46 3.44 23.14
C PRO A 78 -22.25 2.81 24.29
N SER A 79 -23.41 2.21 24.02
CA SER A 79 -24.21 1.44 24.98
C SER A 79 -23.61 0.07 25.34
N GLY A 80 -22.54 -0.36 24.67
CA GLY A 80 -21.92 -1.68 24.85
C GLY A 80 -22.47 -2.79 23.94
N GLU A 81 -23.58 -2.50 23.24
CA GLU A 81 -24.21 -3.43 22.29
C GLU A 81 -23.35 -3.61 21.03
N GLU A 82 -23.32 -4.81 20.45
CA GLU A 82 -22.60 -5.06 19.20
C GLU A 82 -23.23 -4.32 18.01
N ARG A 83 -22.37 -3.77 17.12
CA ARG A 83 -22.85 -3.07 15.92
C ARG A 83 -23.31 -4.01 14.82
N CYS A 84 -22.81 -5.25 14.80
CA CYS A 84 -23.13 -6.20 13.74
C CYS A 84 -24.62 -6.57 13.76
N ILE A 85 -25.31 -6.36 12.64
CA ILE A 85 -26.72 -6.72 12.43
C ILE A 85 -26.89 -7.98 11.55
N ALA A 86 -25.80 -8.73 11.36
CA ALA A 86 -25.78 -9.95 10.55
C ALA A 86 -26.37 -9.79 9.13
N CYS A 87 -26.03 -8.70 8.45
CA CYS A 87 -26.48 -8.37 7.09
C CYS A 87 -25.75 -9.17 5.99
N LYS A 88 -24.63 -9.83 6.32
CA LYS A 88 -23.78 -10.61 5.39
C LYS A 88 -23.19 -9.87 4.18
N LEU A 89 -23.29 -8.54 4.14
CA LEU A 89 -22.67 -7.72 3.10
C LEU A 89 -21.15 -7.86 3.05
N CYS A 90 -20.50 -7.92 4.22
CA CYS A 90 -19.04 -8.06 4.33
C CYS A 90 -18.55 -9.42 3.83
N GLU A 91 -19.35 -10.47 4.00
CA GLU A 91 -19.07 -11.82 3.47
C GLU A 91 -19.22 -11.84 1.94
N ALA A 92 -20.28 -11.20 1.41
CA ALA A 92 -20.54 -11.14 -0.02
C ALA A 92 -19.49 -10.34 -0.81
N ILE A 93 -18.99 -9.23 -0.26
CA ILE A 93 -18.00 -8.36 -0.93
C ILE A 93 -16.56 -8.90 -0.80
N CYS A 94 -16.32 -9.86 0.11
CA CYS A 94 -14.97 -10.33 0.41
C CYS A 94 -14.37 -11.03 -0.82
N PRO A 95 -13.30 -10.49 -1.44
CA PRO A 95 -12.74 -11.07 -2.66
C PRO A 95 -12.08 -12.43 -2.43
N ALA A 96 -11.58 -12.67 -1.21
CA ALA A 96 -10.93 -13.92 -0.82
C ALA A 96 -11.86 -14.88 -0.06
N GLN A 97 -13.14 -14.52 0.11
CA GLN A 97 -14.13 -15.30 0.88
C GLN A 97 -13.60 -15.75 2.26
N ALA A 98 -12.90 -14.85 2.95
CA ALA A 98 -12.24 -15.12 4.23
C ALA A 98 -13.20 -15.06 5.44
N ILE A 99 -14.39 -14.49 5.27
CA ILE A 99 -15.35 -14.24 6.35
C ILE A 99 -16.46 -15.28 6.24
N THR A 100 -16.84 -15.89 7.36
CA THR A 100 -18.02 -16.78 7.44
C THR A 100 -18.96 -16.28 8.53
N ILE A 101 -20.23 -16.05 8.17
CA ILE A 101 -21.22 -15.44 9.06
C ILE A 101 -22.47 -16.33 9.19
N GLU A 102 -22.80 -16.69 10.43
CA GLU A 102 -24.07 -17.34 10.77
C GLU A 102 -24.89 -16.41 11.67
N ALA A 103 -26.21 -16.38 11.43
CA ALA A 103 -27.11 -15.39 12.02
C ALA A 103 -28.32 -16.09 12.65
N GLU A 104 -28.63 -15.71 13.88
CA GLU A 104 -29.83 -16.18 14.61
C GLU A 104 -30.53 -15.00 15.29
N GLU A 105 -31.81 -15.19 15.62
CA GLU A 105 -32.56 -14.23 16.41
C GLU A 105 -32.22 -14.42 17.89
N ARG A 106 -31.82 -13.33 18.55
CA ARG A 106 -31.57 -13.33 19.99
C ARG A 106 -32.92 -13.30 20.75
N ALA A 107 -32.91 -13.65 22.02
CA ALA A 107 -34.07 -13.59 22.92
C ALA A 107 -34.78 -12.22 22.92
N ASP A 108 -34.05 -11.13 22.64
CA ASP A 108 -34.56 -9.77 22.57
C ASP A 108 -35.26 -9.43 21.23
N GLY A 109 -35.38 -10.39 20.30
CA GLY A 109 -35.94 -10.22 18.97
C GLY A 109 -35.00 -9.52 17.97
N SER A 110 -33.81 -9.10 18.41
CA SER A 110 -32.78 -8.54 17.52
C SER A 110 -32.02 -9.65 16.80
N ARG A 111 -31.77 -9.46 15.49
CA ARG A 111 -30.97 -10.38 14.67
C ARG A 111 -29.47 -10.14 14.87
N ARG A 112 -28.74 -11.16 15.32
CA ARG A 112 -27.30 -11.08 15.66
C ARG A 112 -26.51 -12.24 15.07
N THR A 113 -25.18 -12.12 15.10
CA THR A 113 -24.28 -13.17 14.62
C THR A 113 -24.00 -14.17 15.73
N THR A 114 -24.21 -15.46 15.46
CA THR A 114 -23.78 -16.55 16.36
C THR A 114 -22.34 -16.95 16.10
N ARG A 115 -21.96 -16.94 14.83
CA ARG A 115 -20.61 -17.20 14.35
C ARG A 115 -20.16 -16.09 13.43
N TYR A 116 -19.02 -15.50 13.75
CA TYR A 116 -18.37 -14.48 12.95
C TYR A 116 -16.87 -14.76 12.95
N ASP A 117 -16.43 -15.54 11.97
CA ASP A 117 -15.05 -15.97 11.88
C ASP A 117 -14.39 -15.31 10.66
N ILE A 118 -13.18 -14.77 10.87
CA ILE A 118 -12.33 -14.24 9.81
C ILE A 118 -11.07 -15.08 9.76
N ASP A 119 -10.85 -15.75 8.64
CA ASP A 119 -9.62 -16.45 8.37
C ASP A 119 -8.53 -15.46 7.93
N MET A 120 -7.68 -15.06 8.87
CA MET A 120 -6.58 -14.12 8.61
C MET A 120 -5.54 -14.65 7.63
N SER A 121 -5.51 -15.96 7.36
CA SER A 121 -4.63 -16.55 6.35
C SER A 121 -5.16 -16.36 4.93
N LYS A 122 -6.49 -16.24 4.77
CA LYS A 122 -7.15 -15.94 3.49
C LYS A 122 -7.32 -14.45 3.25
N CYS A 123 -7.45 -13.65 4.31
CA CYS A 123 -7.70 -12.23 4.18
C CYS A 123 -6.51 -11.49 3.53
N ILE A 124 -6.82 -10.62 2.56
CA ILE A 124 -5.83 -9.82 1.82
C ILE A 124 -5.73 -8.36 2.28
N TYR A 125 -6.38 -7.98 3.38
CA TYR A 125 -6.35 -6.62 3.97
C TYR A 125 -6.71 -5.49 2.97
N CYS A 126 -7.79 -5.71 2.22
CA CYS A 126 -8.24 -4.79 1.18
C CYS A 126 -9.10 -3.62 1.69
N GLY A 127 -9.72 -3.71 2.86
CA GLY A 127 -10.64 -2.67 3.39
C GLY A 127 -12.07 -2.73 2.88
N PHE A 128 -12.42 -3.62 1.94
CA PHE A 128 -13.79 -3.67 1.38
C PHE A 128 -14.85 -4.03 2.42
N CYS A 129 -14.49 -4.82 3.43
CA CYS A 129 -15.42 -5.17 4.51
C CYS A 129 -15.81 -3.95 5.36
N GLN A 130 -14.88 -3.01 5.58
CA GLN A 130 -15.13 -1.76 6.30
C GLN A 130 -16.03 -0.82 5.49
N GLU A 131 -15.79 -0.68 4.19
CA GLU A 131 -16.59 0.22 3.33
C GLU A 131 -18.00 -0.33 3.05
N ALA A 132 -18.14 -1.66 2.96
CA ALA A 132 -19.43 -2.30 2.71
C ALA A 132 -20.33 -2.38 3.95
N CYS A 133 -19.79 -2.17 5.16
CA CYS A 133 -20.57 -2.30 6.38
C CYS A 133 -21.50 -1.08 6.56
N PRO A 134 -22.83 -1.25 6.59
CA PRO A 134 -23.76 -0.12 6.67
C PRO A 134 -23.78 0.58 8.04
N VAL A 135 -23.20 -0.06 9.06
CA VAL A 135 -23.26 0.35 10.47
C VAL A 135 -21.86 0.49 11.10
N ASP A 136 -20.81 0.40 10.27
CA ASP A 136 -19.40 0.41 10.68
C ASP A 136 -19.10 -0.60 11.80
N ALA A 137 -19.64 -1.82 11.66
CA ALA A 137 -19.43 -2.89 12.63
C ALA A 137 -18.01 -3.47 12.56
N ILE A 138 -17.50 -3.72 11.36
CA ILE A 138 -16.13 -4.17 11.13
C ILE A 138 -15.28 -3.00 10.64
N VAL A 139 -14.09 -2.88 11.20
CA VAL A 139 -13.07 -1.93 10.75
C VAL A 139 -11.71 -2.59 10.75
N GLU A 140 -10.81 -2.08 9.91
CA GLU A 140 -9.40 -2.44 9.96
C GLU A 140 -8.69 -1.43 10.86
N GLY A 141 -8.22 -1.91 12.01
CA GLY A 141 -7.46 -1.11 12.97
C GLY A 141 -6.02 -0.92 12.53
N PRO A 142 -5.31 0.06 13.11
CA PRO A 142 -3.95 0.37 12.71
C PRO A 142 -2.88 -0.63 13.20
N THR A 143 -3.28 -1.68 13.95
CA THR A 143 -2.49 -2.46 14.94
C THR A 143 -2.01 -1.66 16.15
#